data_AF-A0A2T4BLC9-F1
#
_entry.id   AF-A0A2T4BLC9-F1
#
_cell.length_a   1.000
_cell.length_b   1.000
_cell.length_c   1.000
_cell.angle_alpha   90.00
_cell.angle_beta   90.00
_cell.angle_gamma   90.00
#
_symmetry.space_group_name_H-M   'P 1'
#
loop_
_entity.id
_entity.type
_entity.pdbx_description
1 polymer ?
#
loop_
_entity_poly.entity_id
_entity_poly.type
_entity_poly.pdbx_seq_one_letter_code
_entity_poly.pdbx_strand_id
1 'polypeptide(L)'
;MAGQHSFSQRLCGLSIALLALQCLCVLCKPTAREDADSILALSNGVVPEYVTRYAPLVWLHSDDPFRPADLLQHIRHTTPTVNQTAIPDLPELDLDNLALLNDIGGGKVALTSNDDITTLPAWLYGSSPDDSGRIANATPCVVILVEHNPRNVDAFFFYFYSYDRGANITQVLEPLNRLIEDTEHGMHFGDHVGDWEHNMVRFRDGKPIGIWYSQHVSGAAYDWNHKALSKEDERPLVFSAYGSHANYASPGDHVHDSALIDYCDAGRLWDPVLSAYFYHLDPATFKLTHLLQSKSNASTASNLTSFFYYTGLWGDAQYPDSDPRQKTVPHFGLKRFVSGPQGPIVKQLVRKKLSPDHLEKKPWMQWAVVIFMSLYPCCLRGWRVWVSAIVAIALVILAVLGVRYGVKYGMRRYVTRKGYRKLDAEIPLNDMNGSGESSGLHTPS
;
A
#
# COMPACT_ATOMS: atom_id res chain seq x y z
N MET A 1 -22.69 46.88 52.26
CA MET A 1 -22.86 48.30 51.90
C MET A 1 -21.55 48.80 51.31
N ALA A 2 -21.67 49.72 50.33
CA ALA A 2 -20.65 50.55 49.66
C ALA A 2 -19.26 50.62 50.32
N GLY A 3 -18.13 50.65 49.62
CA GLY A 3 -17.85 51.27 48.31
C GLY A 3 -16.77 52.36 48.49
N GLN A 4 -15.92 52.51 47.47
CA GLN A 4 -14.96 53.60 47.19
C GLN A 4 -13.55 53.50 47.82
N HIS A 5 -12.50 53.29 47.01
CA HIS A 5 -11.76 54.27 46.15
C HIS A 5 -11.13 55.39 47.01
N SER A 6 -9.88 55.84 46.88
CA SER A 6 -8.85 55.79 45.85
C SER A 6 -7.56 56.44 46.43
N PHE A 7 -6.37 55.93 46.13
CA PHE A 7 -5.12 56.71 45.87
C PHE A 7 -4.00 55.72 45.51
N SER A 8 -3.78 55.40 44.23
CA SER A 8 -2.96 56.12 43.24
C SER A 8 -1.46 56.23 43.57
N GLN A 9 -0.69 55.48 42.77
CA GLN A 9 0.63 55.81 42.23
C GLN A 9 1.77 56.09 43.20
N ARG A 10 2.55 55.05 43.48
CA ARG A 10 4.03 55.03 43.47
C ARG A 10 4.45 53.63 43.90
N LEU A 11 4.80 52.76 42.95
CA LEU A 11 5.72 51.61 43.08
C LEU A 11 5.63 50.73 41.82
N CYS A 12 5.67 51.37 40.65
CA CYS A 12 6.01 50.71 39.40
C CYS A 12 7.54 50.84 39.29
N GLY A 13 8.30 49.83 39.67
CA GLY A 13 9.76 49.87 39.51
C GLY A 13 10.64 49.02 40.41
N LEU A 14 10.10 48.11 41.24
CA LEU A 14 10.94 47.30 42.15
C LEU A 14 10.61 45.81 42.24
N SER A 15 9.79 45.27 41.32
CA SER A 15 9.46 43.82 41.31
C SER A 15 9.84 43.07 40.03
N ILE A 16 10.57 43.70 39.10
CA ILE A 16 11.03 43.04 37.86
C ILE A 16 12.47 42.48 38.00
N ALA A 17 13.23 42.86 39.04
CA ALA A 17 14.61 42.43 39.20
C ALA A 17 14.82 41.09 39.97
N LEU A 18 13.75 40.46 40.46
CA LEU A 18 13.84 39.19 41.22
C LEU A 18 13.19 37.98 40.53
N LEU A 19 12.58 38.17 39.35
CA LEU A 19 12.04 37.09 38.50
C LEU A 19 12.93 36.76 37.30
N ALA A 20 14.02 37.50 37.08
CA ALA A 20 14.99 37.27 36.01
C ALA A 20 16.19 36.38 36.42
N LEU A 21 16.20 35.84 37.65
CA LEU A 21 17.27 34.98 38.17
C LEU A 21 16.80 33.57 38.58
N GLN A 22 15.69 33.10 38.01
CA GLN A 22 15.26 31.69 38.05
C GLN A 22 15.10 31.05 36.66
N CYS A 23 15.64 31.70 35.62
CA CYS A 23 15.56 31.20 34.23
C CYS A 23 16.91 30.82 33.59
N LEU A 24 18.00 30.77 34.36
CA LEU A 24 19.29 30.22 33.93
C LEU A 24 19.85 29.34 35.03
N CYS A 25 19.46 28.06 35.04
CA CYS A 25 20.16 26.92 35.66
C CYS A 25 19.32 25.62 35.67
N VAL A 26 18.21 25.54 34.92
CA VAL A 26 17.84 24.26 34.31
C VAL A 26 18.54 24.20 32.96
N LEU A 27 19.88 24.11 33.01
CA LEU A 27 20.53 23.28 32.01
C LEU A 27 19.88 21.92 32.23
N CYS A 28 18.97 21.54 31.34
CA CYS A 28 18.78 20.13 31.07
C CYS A 28 20.20 19.59 30.90
N LYS A 29 20.70 18.87 31.91
CA LYS A 29 21.69 17.84 31.63
C LYS A 29 21.11 17.15 30.40
N PRO A 30 21.84 17.02 29.29
CA PRO A 30 21.43 16.04 28.31
C PRO A 30 21.27 14.79 29.15
N THR A 31 20.05 14.28 29.29
CA THR A 31 19.88 12.88 29.66
C THR A 31 20.83 12.20 28.72
N ALA A 32 21.91 11.64 29.29
CA ALA A 32 22.83 10.85 28.53
C ALA A 32 21.93 9.97 27.68
N ARG A 33 22.00 10.15 26.37
CA ARG A 33 21.54 9.13 25.47
C ARG A 33 22.34 7.95 25.97
N GLU A 34 21.72 7.06 26.73
CA GLU A 34 22.31 5.75 26.91
C GLU A 34 22.44 5.30 25.47
N ASP A 35 23.67 5.39 24.98
CA ASP A 35 24.12 4.72 23.77
C ASP A 35 24.02 3.24 24.12
N ALA A 36 22.78 2.76 24.25
CA ALA A 36 22.51 1.36 24.30
C ALA A 36 22.96 0.85 22.94
N ASP A 37 23.90 -0.09 22.99
CA ASP A 37 24.52 -0.65 21.81
C ASP A 37 23.45 -1.19 20.85
N SER A 38 23.69 -1.06 19.54
CA SER A 38 22.80 -1.62 18.53
C SER A 38 22.53 -3.10 18.80
N ILE A 39 21.34 -3.60 18.43
CA ILE A 39 21.00 -5.03 18.49
C ILE A 39 22.13 -5.89 17.93
N LEU A 40 22.76 -5.48 16.82
CA LEU A 40 23.88 -6.20 16.22
C LEU A 40 25.07 -6.41 17.18
N ALA A 41 25.39 -5.39 17.97
CA ALA A 41 26.47 -5.42 18.94
C ALA A 41 26.08 -6.24 20.17
N LEU A 42 24.85 -6.07 20.68
CA LEU A 42 24.34 -6.81 21.84
C LEU A 42 24.16 -8.29 21.57
N SER A 43 23.70 -8.65 20.37
CA SER A 43 23.41 -10.03 19.99
C SER A 43 24.59 -10.73 19.32
N ASN A 44 25.69 -10.01 19.08
CA ASN A 44 26.86 -10.49 18.36
C ASN A 44 26.48 -11.15 17.01
N GLY A 45 25.57 -10.49 16.29
CA GLY A 45 25.05 -10.95 14.99
C GLY A 45 24.06 -12.12 15.05
N VAL A 46 23.56 -12.50 16.23
CA VAL A 46 22.53 -13.54 16.38
C VAL A 46 21.14 -12.89 16.44
N VAL A 47 20.11 -13.54 15.91
CA VAL A 47 18.73 -13.06 16.10
C VAL A 47 18.36 -13.05 17.59
N PRO A 48 17.79 -11.96 18.15
CA PRO A 48 17.35 -11.94 19.54
C PRO A 48 16.23 -12.94 19.81
N GLU A 49 16.29 -13.67 20.94
CA GLU A 49 15.33 -14.73 21.29
C GLU A 49 13.87 -14.25 21.30
N TYR A 50 13.61 -13.02 21.76
CA TYR A 50 12.25 -12.49 21.82
C TYR A 50 11.60 -12.39 20.42
N VAL A 51 12.39 -12.21 19.36
CA VAL A 51 11.86 -12.13 17.98
C VAL A 51 11.25 -13.46 17.59
N THR A 52 11.93 -14.57 17.83
CA THR A 52 11.44 -15.91 17.49
C THR A 52 10.39 -16.39 18.49
N ARG A 53 10.53 -16.05 19.78
CA ARG A 53 9.57 -16.39 20.85
C ARG A 53 8.17 -15.82 20.61
N TYR A 54 8.08 -14.60 20.08
CA TYR A 54 6.80 -13.92 19.81
C TYR A 54 6.48 -13.89 18.31
N ALA A 55 7.15 -14.71 17.50
CA ALA A 55 6.91 -14.80 16.07
C ALA A 55 5.49 -15.30 15.79
N PRO A 56 4.81 -14.80 14.75
CA PRO A 56 3.49 -15.30 14.38
C PRO A 56 3.50 -16.79 14.02
N LEU A 57 2.39 -17.45 14.26
CA LEU A 57 2.06 -18.79 13.78
C LEU A 57 0.97 -18.66 12.72
N VAL A 58 1.17 -19.30 11.56
CA VAL A 58 0.29 -19.12 10.41
C VAL A 58 -0.49 -20.40 10.14
N TRP A 59 -1.80 -20.34 10.32
CA TRP A 59 -2.73 -21.31 9.75
C TRP A 59 -2.83 -21.07 8.25
N LEU A 60 -2.34 -22.03 7.48
CA LEU A 60 -2.57 -22.09 6.03
C LEU A 60 -3.97 -22.65 5.79
N HIS A 61 -4.74 -22.04 4.88
CA HIS A 61 -6.08 -22.51 4.55
C HIS A 61 -6.06 -24.00 4.15
N SER A 62 -7.01 -24.80 4.64
CA SER A 62 -7.00 -26.26 4.48
C SER A 62 -6.87 -26.68 3.02
N ASP A 63 -7.65 -26.04 2.16
CA ASP A 63 -7.83 -26.44 0.76
C ASP A 63 -6.91 -25.71 -0.23
N ASP A 64 -6.11 -24.75 0.23
CA ASP A 64 -5.27 -23.95 -0.66
C ASP A 64 -4.13 -24.79 -1.24
N PRO A 65 -4.03 -25.00 -2.56
CA PRO A 65 -2.93 -25.77 -3.10
C PRO A 65 -1.61 -24.98 -3.10
N PHE A 66 -1.63 -23.66 -2.98
CA PHE A 66 -0.42 -22.83 -2.99
C PHE A 66 0.08 -22.63 -1.58
N ARG A 67 1.28 -23.15 -1.35
CA ARG A 67 1.93 -23.15 -0.04
C ARG A 67 3.13 -22.21 -0.06
N PRO A 68 3.68 -21.85 1.11
CA PRO A 68 4.89 -21.05 1.17
C PRO A 68 6.02 -21.68 0.33
N ALA A 69 6.74 -20.86 -0.43
CA ALA A 69 7.67 -21.31 -1.46
C ALA A 69 9.11 -20.81 -1.22
N ASP A 70 10.09 -21.60 -1.65
CA ASP A 70 11.50 -21.23 -1.54
C ASP A 70 11.87 -20.09 -2.51
N LEU A 71 12.49 -19.02 -2.01
CA LEU A 71 12.86 -17.86 -2.82
C LEU A 71 13.87 -18.22 -3.93
N LEU A 72 14.86 -19.07 -3.65
CA LEU A 72 15.88 -19.43 -4.64
C LEU A 72 15.32 -20.34 -5.72
N GLN A 73 14.47 -21.31 -5.35
CA GLN A 73 13.77 -22.13 -6.34
C GLN A 73 12.88 -21.28 -7.24
N HIS A 74 12.16 -20.30 -6.69
CA HIS A 74 11.38 -19.35 -7.48
C HIS A 74 12.25 -18.65 -8.53
N ILE A 75 13.39 -18.06 -8.13
CA ILE A 75 14.31 -17.39 -9.06
C ILE A 75 14.76 -18.34 -10.18
N ARG A 76 15.08 -19.59 -9.85
CA ARG A 76 15.52 -20.61 -10.82
C ARG A 76 14.45 -21.03 -11.84
N HIS A 77 13.17 -20.82 -11.52
CA HIS A 77 12.06 -21.07 -12.44
C HIS A 77 11.65 -19.84 -13.26
N THR A 78 12.46 -18.78 -13.22
CA THR A 78 12.19 -17.53 -13.93
C THR A 78 13.36 -17.13 -14.82
N THR A 79 13.03 -16.32 -15.84
CA THR A 79 13.98 -15.58 -16.68
C THR A 79 13.70 -14.09 -16.53
N PRO A 80 14.71 -13.27 -16.23
CA PRO A 80 14.55 -11.81 -16.20
C PRO A 80 14.14 -11.26 -17.57
N THR A 81 13.07 -10.47 -17.60
CA THR A 81 12.60 -9.80 -18.82
C THR A 81 12.35 -8.31 -18.61
N VAL A 82 12.46 -7.53 -19.68
CA VAL A 82 11.97 -6.15 -19.77
C VAL A 82 11.04 -6.08 -20.97
N ASN A 83 9.83 -5.55 -20.79
CA ASN A 83 8.80 -5.53 -21.84
C ASN A 83 8.60 -6.91 -22.50
N GLN A 84 8.57 -7.97 -21.68
CA GLN A 84 8.40 -9.37 -22.10
C GLN A 84 9.54 -9.91 -23.00
N THR A 85 10.66 -9.20 -23.09
CA THR A 85 11.85 -9.67 -23.81
C THR A 85 12.91 -10.11 -22.82
N ALA A 86 13.43 -11.32 -22.97
CA ALA A 86 14.48 -11.87 -22.13
C ALA A 86 15.76 -11.04 -22.22
N ILE A 87 16.43 -10.87 -21.09
CA ILE A 87 17.70 -10.17 -20.99
C ILE A 87 18.83 -11.18 -21.26
N PRO A 88 19.66 -10.99 -22.31
CA PRO A 88 20.73 -11.91 -22.63
C PRO A 88 21.93 -11.75 -21.67
N ASP A 89 22.82 -12.74 -21.68
CA ASP A 89 24.17 -12.70 -21.09
C ASP A 89 24.23 -12.38 -19.57
N LEU A 90 23.19 -12.76 -18.82
CA LEU A 90 23.17 -12.67 -17.37
C LEU A 90 23.89 -13.86 -16.70
N PRO A 91 24.55 -13.66 -15.55
CA PRO A 91 25.04 -14.78 -14.74
C PRO A 91 23.85 -15.59 -14.17
N GLU A 92 24.12 -16.78 -13.63
CA GLU A 92 23.12 -17.49 -12.83
C GLU A 92 22.72 -16.61 -11.64
N LEU A 93 21.42 -16.33 -11.53
CA LEU A 93 20.89 -15.43 -10.52
C LEU A 93 20.52 -16.17 -9.24
N ASP A 94 20.79 -15.52 -8.12
CA ASP A 94 20.50 -16.00 -6.77
C ASP A 94 20.19 -14.83 -5.82
N LEU A 95 20.07 -15.13 -4.53
CA LEU A 95 19.77 -14.12 -3.50
C LEU A 95 20.95 -13.17 -3.20
N ASP A 96 22.15 -13.41 -3.73
CA ASP A 96 23.35 -12.58 -3.57
C ASP A 96 23.64 -11.65 -4.76
N ASN A 97 23.04 -11.91 -5.92
CA ASN A 97 23.30 -11.10 -7.12
C ASN A 97 22.03 -10.55 -7.81
N LEU A 98 20.83 -10.85 -7.32
CA LEU A 98 19.56 -10.40 -7.95
C LEU A 98 19.48 -8.89 -8.21
N ALA A 99 20.08 -8.06 -7.33
CA ALA A 99 20.08 -6.61 -7.47
C ALA A 99 20.87 -6.09 -8.69
N LEU A 100 21.71 -6.92 -9.34
CA LEU A 100 22.34 -6.57 -10.62
C LEU A 100 21.31 -6.18 -11.68
N LEU A 101 20.09 -6.73 -11.60
CA LEU A 101 19.00 -6.41 -12.50
C LEU A 101 18.51 -4.96 -12.39
N ASN A 102 18.80 -4.26 -11.30
CA ASN A 102 18.40 -2.86 -11.13
C ASN A 102 19.12 -1.90 -12.08
N ASP A 103 20.32 -2.25 -12.53
CA ASP A 103 21.13 -1.39 -13.39
C ASP A 103 20.71 -1.48 -14.87
N ILE A 104 19.74 -2.33 -15.17
CA ILE A 104 19.23 -2.56 -16.53
C ILE A 104 18.15 -1.51 -16.83
N GLY A 105 18.43 -0.64 -17.81
CA GLY A 105 17.49 0.36 -18.27
C GLY A 105 16.25 -0.24 -18.98
N GLY A 106 15.16 0.52 -19.01
CA GLY A 106 13.96 0.15 -19.78
C GLY A 106 12.72 -0.21 -18.97
N GLY A 107 12.79 -0.17 -17.64
CA GLY A 107 11.64 -0.35 -16.75
C GLY A 107 11.97 -1.23 -15.55
N LYS A 108 10.93 -1.70 -14.84
CA LYS A 108 11.10 -2.75 -13.82
C LYS A 108 11.36 -4.07 -14.53
N VAL A 109 12.54 -4.66 -14.30
CA VAL A 109 12.82 -6.04 -14.75
C VAL A 109 11.87 -6.99 -14.05
N ALA A 110 11.28 -7.93 -14.78
CA ALA A 110 10.34 -8.93 -14.27
C ALA A 110 11.00 -10.30 -14.20
N LEU A 111 10.85 -11.03 -13.08
CA LEU A 111 11.19 -12.45 -12.99
C LEU A 111 10.09 -13.28 -13.65
N THR A 112 10.12 -13.35 -14.98
CA THR A 112 9.06 -13.99 -15.77
C THR A 112 9.19 -15.50 -15.73
N SER A 113 8.09 -16.21 -15.50
CA SER A 113 8.05 -17.67 -15.49
C SER A 113 8.61 -18.27 -16.77
N ASN A 114 9.41 -19.34 -16.63
CA ASN A 114 9.90 -20.15 -17.74
C ASN A 114 8.82 -21.09 -18.31
N ASP A 115 7.72 -21.28 -17.58
CA ASP A 115 6.66 -22.24 -17.87
C ASP A 115 5.34 -21.53 -18.20
N ASP A 116 4.40 -22.23 -18.83
CA ASP A 116 3.04 -21.72 -18.97
C ASP A 116 2.29 -21.83 -17.64
N ILE A 117 2.12 -20.69 -16.96
CA ILE A 117 1.46 -20.62 -15.65
C ILE A 117 0.01 -21.12 -15.68
N THR A 118 -0.65 -21.16 -16.84
CA THR A 118 -2.01 -21.70 -16.95
C THR A 118 -2.07 -23.22 -16.76
N THR A 119 -0.92 -23.89 -16.86
CA THR A 119 -0.77 -25.32 -16.57
C THR A 119 -0.46 -25.61 -15.10
N LEU A 120 -0.26 -24.56 -14.29
CA LEU A 120 0.10 -24.64 -12.87
C LEU A 120 1.28 -25.59 -12.62
N PRO A 121 2.49 -25.28 -13.12
CA PRO A 121 3.67 -26.11 -12.92
C PRO A 121 3.99 -26.31 -11.43
N ALA A 122 4.61 -27.45 -11.11
CA ALA A 122 4.73 -27.95 -9.74
C ALA A 122 5.35 -26.95 -8.73
N TRP A 123 6.30 -26.12 -9.18
CA TRP A 123 7.01 -25.16 -8.34
C TRP A 123 6.13 -23.99 -7.86
N LEU A 124 4.99 -23.73 -8.50
CA LEU A 124 4.02 -22.73 -8.05
C LEU A 124 3.31 -23.13 -6.75
N TYR A 125 3.17 -24.44 -6.49
CA TYR A 125 2.46 -24.94 -5.30
C TYR A 125 3.26 -24.81 -3.99
N GLY A 126 4.55 -24.47 -4.05
CA GLY A 126 5.40 -24.36 -2.87
C GLY A 126 5.54 -25.67 -2.08
N SER A 127 5.66 -25.59 -0.76
CA SER A 127 5.84 -26.77 0.10
C SER A 127 5.01 -26.68 1.37
N SER A 128 4.36 -27.80 1.73
CA SER A 128 3.59 -27.89 2.97
C SER A 128 4.52 -28.09 4.18
N PRO A 129 4.21 -27.51 5.34
CA PRO A 129 4.93 -27.79 6.56
C PRO A 129 4.59 -29.20 7.10
N ASP A 130 5.55 -29.77 7.81
CA ASP A 130 5.40 -31.02 8.55
C ASP A 130 4.57 -30.85 9.84
N ASP A 131 4.44 -31.91 10.64
CA ASP A 131 3.67 -31.88 11.89
C ASP A 131 4.28 -30.95 12.96
N SER A 132 5.55 -30.55 12.83
CA SER A 132 6.19 -29.55 13.69
C SER A 132 5.94 -28.11 13.21
N GLY A 133 5.28 -27.95 12.07
CA GLY A 133 5.11 -26.64 11.43
C GLY A 133 6.33 -26.21 10.61
N ARG A 134 7.34 -27.06 10.43
CA ARG A 134 8.56 -26.73 9.67
C ARG A 134 8.41 -27.10 8.20
N ILE A 135 8.94 -26.27 7.30
CA ILE A 135 9.16 -26.65 5.89
C ILE A 135 10.65 -26.97 5.74
N ALA A 136 11.00 -28.25 5.64
CA ALA A 136 12.40 -28.70 5.76
C ALA A 136 13.30 -28.35 4.58
N ASN A 137 12.77 -28.34 3.36
CA ASN A 137 13.53 -28.21 2.10
C ASN A 137 13.25 -26.89 1.35
N ALA A 138 12.74 -25.88 2.05
CA ALA A 138 12.49 -24.55 1.51
C ALA A 138 12.69 -23.51 2.61
N THR A 139 13.14 -22.31 2.23
CA THR A 139 13.23 -21.15 3.12
C THR A 139 12.24 -20.07 2.63
N PRO A 140 10.94 -20.18 2.96
CA PRO A 140 9.91 -19.28 2.45
C PRO A 140 9.69 -18.02 3.30
N CYS A 141 10.40 -17.89 4.43
CA CYS A 141 10.28 -16.74 5.32
C CYS A 141 11.54 -15.89 5.34
N VAL A 142 11.33 -14.58 5.36
CA VAL A 142 12.39 -13.58 5.60
C VAL A 142 11.99 -12.73 6.80
N VAL A 143 12.85 -12.72 7.83
CA VAL A 143 12.67 -11.91 9.02
C VAL A 143 13.61 -10.71 8.96
N ILE A 144 13.07 -9.50 8.91
CA ILE A 144 13.85 -8.25 8.89
C ILE A 144 13.59 -7.47 10.18
N LEU A 145 14.66 -7.25 10.95
CA LEU A 145 14.65 -6.42 12.15
C LEU A 145 15.03 -4.98 11.80
N VAL A 146 14.11 -4.05 12.05
CA VAL A 146 14.34 -2.61 11.88
C VAL A 146 14.49 -1.99 13.26
N GLU A 147 15.71 -1.58 13.58
CA GLU A 147 16.05 -0.98 14.87
C GLU A 147 15.88 0.54 14.80
N HIS A 148 14.74 1.05 15.24
CA HIS A 148 14.50 2.51 15.30
C HIS A 148 15.38 3.18 16.36
N ASN A 149 15.59 2.47 17.47
CA ASN A 149 16.49 2.80 18.56
C ASN A 149 16.66 1.55 19.44
N PRO A 150 17.60 1.55 20.40
CA PRO A 150 17.91 0.34 21.18
C PRO A 150 16.73 -0.25 21.97
N ARG A 151 15.68 0.54 22.19
CA ARG A 151 14.48 0.12 22.92
C ARG A 151 13.32 -0.25 22.01
N ASN A 152 13.28 0.20 20.75
CA ASN A 152 12.14 -0.01 19.86
C ASN A 152 12.58 -0.67 18.55
N VAL A 153 12.05 -1.86 18.31
CA VAL A 153 12.43 -2.74 17.20
C VAL A 153 11.18 -3.22 16.51
N ASP A 154 11.13 -3.10 15.19
CA ASP A 154 10.10 -3.76 14.39
C ASP A 154 10.69 -5.03 13.79
N ALA A 155 10.03 -6.17 14.00
CA ALA A 155 10.35 -7.41 13.30
C ALA A 155 9.29 -7.64 12.22
N PHE A 156 9.68 -7.59 10.96
CA PHE A 156 8.85 -7.95 9.82
C PHE A 156 9.05 -9.43 9.52
N PHE A 157 7.97 -10.19 9.46
CA PHE A 157 7.94 -11.59 9.06
C PHE A 157 7.31 -11.67 7.69
N PHE A 158 8.14 -11.66 6.64
CA PHE A 158 7.69 -11.79 5.26
C PHE A 158 7.51 -13.26 4.90
N TYR A 159 6.42 -13.55 4.19
CA TYR A 159 6.03 -14.87 3.71
C TYR A 159 6.02 -14.82 2.19
N PHE A 160 6.75 -15.74 1.57
CA PHE A 160 6.84 -15.81 0.13
C PHE A 160 6.04 -16.98 -0.42
N TYR A 161 5.25 -16.71 -1.45
CA TYR A 161 4.53 -17.72 -2.24
C TYR A 161 4.95 -17.57 -3.70
N SER A 162 5.08 -18.68 -4.43
CA SER A 162 5.45 -18.63 -5.85
C SER A 162 4.29 -18.21 -6.76
N TYR A 163 3.07 -18.24 -6.24
CA TYR A 163 1.87 -17.90 -6.99
C TYR A 163 0.81 -17.38 -6.04
N ASP A 164 0.16 -16.29 -6.43
CA ASP A 164 -1.10 -15.82 -5.90
C ASP A 164 -2.21 -16.21 -6.88
N ARG A 165 -3.25 -16.85 -6.35
CA ARG A 165 -4.48 -17.07 -7.09
C ARG A 165 -5.50 -16.05 -6.62
N GLY A 166 -5.81 -15.12 -7.51
CA GLY A 166 -6.68 -14.00 -7.19
C GLY A 166 -8.13 -14.41 -6.95
N ALA A 167 -8.99 -13.43 -6.73
CA ALA A 167 -10.38 -13.67 -6.37
C ALA A 167 -11.15 -14.39 -7.49
N ASN A 168 -11.87 -15.44 -7.13
CA ASN A 168 -12.86 -16.05 -7.98
C ASN A 168 -14.10 -15.15 -8.10
N ILE A 169 -14.84 -15.22 -9.21
CA ILE A 169 -16.14 -14.54 -9.37
C ILE A 169 -17.12 -14.79 -8.20
N THR A 170 -17.05 -15.98 -7.59
CA THR A 170 -17.90 -16.34 -6.44
C THR A 170 -17.56 -15.57 -5.16
N GLN A 171 -16.39 -14.94 -5.10
CA GLN A 171 -15.88 -14.20 -3.94
C GLN A 171 -16.24 -12.72 -3.99
N VAL A 172 -17.34 -12.37 -4.64
CA VAL A 172 -17.80 -10.99 -4.80
C VAL A 172 -19.11 -10.80 -4.06
N LEU A 173 -19.22 -9.72 -3.29
CA LEU A 173 -20.44 -9.39 -2.55
C LEU A 173 -21.59 -8.96 -3.46
N GLU A 174 -22.83 -9.21 -2.99
CA GLU A 174 -24.03 -8.57 -3.53
C GLU A 174 -23.92 -7.04 -3.39
N PRO A 175 -24.28 -6.25 -4.42
CA PRO A 175 -24.90 -6.66 -5.70
C PRO A 175 -23.91 -6.81 -6.85
N LEU A 176 -22.61 -6.60 -6.61
CA LEU A 176 -21.62 -6.57 -7.67
C LEU A 176 -21.39 -7.95 -8.29
N ASN A 177 -21.62 -9.04 -7.55
CA ASN A 177 -21.61 -10.39 -8.10
C ASN A 177 -22.50 -10.57 -9.35
N ARG A 178 -23.65 -9.90 -9.41
CA ARG A 178 -24.56 -9.95 -10.58
C ARG A 178 -24.00 -9.32 -11.83
N LEU A 179 -23.06 -8.39 -11.69
CA LEU A 179 -22.41 -7.71 -12.81
C LEU A 179 -21.27 -8.53 -13.42
N ILE A 180 -20.99 -9.69 -12.83
CA ILE A 180 -19.86 -10.55 -13.19
C ILE A 180 -20.38 -11.92 -13.66
N GLU A 181 -21.68 -12.25 -13.47
CA GLU A 181 -22.30 -13.55 -13.78
C GLU A 181 -22.01 -14.11 -15.19
N ASP A 182 -21.75 -13.26 -16.19
CA ASP A 182 -21.36 -13.67 -17.55
C ASP A 182 -19.88 -14.08 -17.69
N THR A 183 -19.11 -14.09 -16.60
CA THR A 183 -17.70 -14.48 -16.58
C THR A 183 -17.58 -15.97 -16.28
N GLU A 184 -16.64 -16.64 -16.96
CA GLU A 184 -16.44 -18.09 -16.89
C GLU A 184 -16.36 -18.60 -15.43
N HIS A 185 -17.30 -19.48 -15.07
CA HIS A 185 -17.35 -20.06 -13.72
C HIS A 185 -16.04 -20.77 -13.36
N GLY A 186 -15.54 -20.51 -12.16
CA GLY A 186 -14.27 -21.09 -11.70
C GLY A 186 -13.03 -20.28 -12.09
N MET A 187 -13.17 -19.21 -12.87
CA MET A 187 -12.04 -18.32 -13.19
C MET A 187 -11.69 -17.40 -12.02
N HIS A 188 -10.39 -17.19 -11.85
CA HIS A 188 -9.79 -16.29 -10.87
C HIS A 188 -9.25 -15.03 -11.55
N PHE A 189 -9.24 -13.91 -10.84
CA PHE A 189 -8.82 -12.61 -11.34
C PHE A 189 -7.87 -11.92 -10.36
N GLY A 190 -6.81 -11.33 -10.90
CA GLY A 190 -5.71 -10.82 -10.10
C GLY A 190 -4.60 -11.84 -9.85
N ASP A 191 -4.60 -12.97 -10.57
CA ASP A 191 -3.56 -13.99 -10.49
C ASP A 191 -2.19 -13.39 -10.81
N HIS A 192 -1.17 -13.74 -10.02
CA HIS A 192 0.21 -13.36 -10.34
C HIS A 192 1.24 -14.38 -9.86
N VAL A 193 2.31 -14.51 -10.64
CA VAL A 193 3.51 -15.22 -10.20
C VAL A 193 4.20 -14.40 -9.12
N GLY A 194 4.65 -15.09 -8.08
CA GLY A 194 5.31 -14.54 -6.89
C GLY A 194 4.37 -13.70 -6.03
N ASP A 195 4.50 -13.82 -4.71
CA ASP A 195 3.71 -13.04 -3.77
C ASP A 195 4.44 -12.82 -2.44
N TRP A 196 4.21 -11.65 -1.85
CA TRP A 196 4.85 -11.18 -0.63
C TRP A 196 3.82 -10.65 0.37
N GLU A 197 3.45 -11.53 1.29
CA GLU A 197 2.65 -11.23 2.48
C GLU A 197 3.54 -11.02 3.70
N HIS A 198 3.04 -10.35 4.74
CA HIS A 198 3.78 -10.18 5.98
C HIS A 198 2.96 -9.82 7.21
N ASN A 199 3.50 -10.23 8.35
CA ASN A 199 3.21 -9.59 9.62
C ASN A 199 4.35 -8.67 10.04
N MET A 200 4.06 -7.72 10.93
CA MET A 200 5.11 -7.00 11.67
C MET A 200 4.76 -6.95 13.13
N VAL A 201 5.68 -7.36 14.00
CA VAL A 201 5.55 -7.20 15.45
C VAL A 201 6.47 -6.09 15.90
N ARG A 202 5.90 -5.11 16.62
CA ARG A 202 6.67 -4.03 17.25
C ARG A 202 7.00 -4.41 18.67
N PHE A 203 8.27 -4.28 19.03
CA PHE A 203 8.79 -4.54 20.36
C PHE A 203 9.22 -3.25 21.04
N ARG A 204 9.01 -3.20 22.36
CA ARG A 204 9.62 -2.24 23.26
C ARG A 204 10.34 -2.99 24.38
N ASP A 205 11.63 -2.77 24.53
CA ASP A 205 12.47 -3.44 25.53
C ASP A 205 12.33 -4.98 25.47
N GLY A 206 12.33 -5.53 24.24
CA GLY A 206 12.14 -6.97 23.99
C GLY A 206 10.72 -7.50 24.23
N LYS A 207 9.76 -6.66 24.61
CA LYS A 207 8.36 -7.04 24.81
C LYS A 207 7.49 -6.59 23.64
N PRO A 208 6.65 -7.46 23.07
CA PRO A 208 5.77 -7.07 21.97
C PRO A 208 4.70 -6.09 22.47
N ILE A 209 4.43 -5.04 21.70
CA ILE A 209 3.43 -4.00 22.01
C ILE A 209 2.31 -3.94 20.98
N GLY A 210 2.50 -4.50 19.80
CA GLY A 210 1.46 -4.61 18.79
C GLY A 210 1.92 -5.33 17.54
N ILE A 211 0.97 -5.65 16.67
CA ILE A 211 1.16 -6.41 15.45
C ILE A 211 0.37 -5.80 14.29
N TRP A 212 0.95 -5.88 13.09
CA TRP A 212 0.33 -5.59 11.80
C TRP A 212 0.11 -6.90 11.03
N TYR A 213 -1.03 -6.99 10.35
CA TYR A 213 -1.41 -8.06 9.43
C TYR A 213 -1.59 -7.45 8.03
N SER A 214 -0.79 -7.85 7.04
CA SER A 214 -0.99 -7.41 5.66
C SER A 214 -2.23 -8.07 5.05
N GLN A 215 -2.97 -7.28 4.27
CA GLN A 215 -4.15 -7.72 3.54
C GLN A 215 -4.12 -7.02 2.19
N HIS A 216 -3.57 -7.70 1.18
CA HIS A 216 -3.39 -7.13 -0.15
C HIS A 216 -2.56 -5.83 -0.08
N VAL A 217 -3.09 -4.72 -0.60
CA VAL A 217 -2.50 -3.37 -0.55
C VAL A 217 -2.67 -2.65 0.81
N SER A 218 -3.33 -3.28 1.78
CA SER A 218 -3.67 -2.69 3.08
C SER A 218 -3.42 -3.67 4.23
N GLY A 219 -4.19 -3.55 5.32
CA GLY A 219 -4.07 -4.44 6.47
C GLY A 219 -4.72 -3.90 7.74
N ALA A 220 -4.51 -4.62 8.83
CA ALA A 220 -5.04 -4.29 10.15
C ALA A 220 -3.94 -4.29 11.22
N ALA A 221 -3.99 -3.29 12.11
CA ALA A 221 -3.11 -3.18 13.26
C ALA A 221 -3.86 -3.50 14.54
N TYR A 222 -3.19 -4.16 15.48
CA TYR A 222 -3.74 -4.49 16.79
C TYR A 222 -2.70 -4.25 17.87
N ASP A 223 -3.12 -3.69 19.01
CA ASP A 223 -2.31 -3.70 20.23
C ASP A 223 -2.11 -5.14 20.69
N TRP A 224 -0.97 -5.45 21.30
CA TRP A 224 -0.63 -6.85 21.63
C TRP A 224 -1.66 -7.54 22.52
N ASN A 225 -2.24 -6.79 23.47
CA ASN A 225 -3.25 -7.29 24.40
C ASN A 225 -4.70 -7.12 23.88
N HIS A 226 -4.88 -6.80 22.60
CA HIS A 226 -6.20 -6.62 22.03
C HIS A 226 -6.99 -7.94 22.02
N LYS A 227 -8.26 -7.88 22.42
CA LYS A 227 -9.14 -9.06 22.58
C LYS A 227 -9.39 -9.87 21.29
N ALA A 228 -9.19 -9.25 20.13
CA ALA A 228 -9.36 -9.91 18.83
C ALA A 228 -8.12 -10.72 18.42
N LEU A 229 -6.99 -10.60 19.12
CA LEU A 229 -5.77 -11.35 18.83
C LEU A 229 -5.74 -12.66 19.61
N SER A 230 -6.03 -13.76 18.92
CA SER A 230 -5.76 -15.11 19.42
C SER A 230 -4.25 -15.37 19.45
N LYS A 231 -3.78 -16.07 20.49
CA LYS A 231 -2.38 -16.46 20.66
C LYS A 231 -2.28 -17.90 21.13
N GLU A 232 -1.22 -18.57 20.74
CA GLU A 232 -0.80 -19.88 21.25
C GLU A 232 0.61 -19.72 21.83
N ASP A 233 0.79 -20.01 23.11
CA ASP A 233 2.08 -19.84 23.80
C ASP A 233 2.74 -18.46 23.58
N GLU A 234 1.95 -17.38 23.75
CA GLU A 234 2.32 -15.97 23.49
C GLU A 234 2.60 -15.62 22.02
N ARG A 235 2.45 -16.55 21.08
CA ARG A 235 2.63 -16.33 19.64
C ARG A 235 1.30 -15.98 18.98
N PRO A 236 1.20 -14.86 18.23
CA PRO A 236 -0.05 -14.47 17.58
C PRO A 236 -0.40 -15.44 16.47
N LEU A 237 -1.67 -15.86 16.43
CA LEU A 237 -2.22 -16.66 15.35
C LEU A 237 -2.56 -15.78 14.15
N VAL A 238 -2.26 -16.30 12.97
CA VAL A 238 -2.52 -15.70 11.67
C VAL A 238 -3.27 -16.71 10.83
N PHE A 239 -4.30 -16.26 10.12
CA PHE A 239 -5.07 -17.09 9.19
C PHE A 239 -4.81 -16.55 7.79
N SER A 240 -4.10 -17.33 6.97
CA SER A 240 -3.80 -16.98 5.59
C SER A 240 -4.99 -17.36 4.71
N ALA A 241 -5.42 -16.42 3.86
CA ALA A 241 -6.57 -16.60 2.99
C ALA A 241 -6.29 -17.55 1.82
N TYR A 242 -7.34 -18.22 1.36
CA TYR A 242 -7.32 -19.12 0.21
C TYR A 242 -6.94 -18.38 -1.08
N GLY A 243 -5.80 -18.74 -1.66
CA GLY A 243 -5.31 -18.24 -2.95
C GLY A 243 -4.62 -16.89 -2.87
N SER A 244 -5.22 -15.92 -2.18
CA SER A 244 -4.70 -14.55 -2.05
C SER A 244 -3.64 -14.38 -0.95
N HIS A 245 -3.52 -15.39 -0.08
CA HIS A 245 -2.63 -15.46 1.08
C HIS A 245 -2.75 -14.34 2.12
N ALA A 246 -3.62 -13.34 1.93
CA ALA A 246 -3.83 -12.23 2.84
C ALA A 246 -3.99 -12.68 4.30
N ASN A 247 -3.40 -11.92 5.22
CA ASN A 247 -3.25 -12.33 6.60
C ASN A 247 -4.35 -11.74 7.50
N TYR A 248 -5.03 -12.62 8.24
CA TYR A 248 -6.14 -12.23 9.13
C TYR A 248 -5.91 -12.68 10.57
N ALA A 249 -6.49 -11.95 11.52
CA ALA A 249 -6.39 -12.25 12.96
C ALA A 249 -7.42 -13.30 13.43
N SER A 250 -8.40 -13.64 12.58
CA SER A 250 -9.45 -14.62 12.85
C SER A 250 -9.81 -15.39 11.58
N PRO A 251 -10.35 -16.62 11.69
CA PRO A 251 -10.87 -17.35 10.54
C PRO A 251 -12.20 -16.74 10.06
N GLY A 252 -12.68 -17.23 8.92
CA GLY A 252 -13.96 -16.88 8.31
C GLY A 252 -13.82 -15.96 7.10
N ASP A 253 -14.92 -15.30 6.78
CA ASP A 253 -15.05 -14.42 5.62
C ASP A 253 -14.57 -13.00 5.97
N HIS A 254 -13.68 -12.45 5.15
CA HIS A 254 -13.16 -11.10 5.32
C HIS A 254 -13.36 -10.29 4.05
N VAL A 255 -14.04 -9.15 4.20
CA VAL A 255 -14.29 -8.26 3.06
C VAL A 255 -13.11 -7.33 2.87
N HIS A 256 -12.47 -7.40 1.70
CA HIS A 256 -11.46 -6.45 1.26
C HIS A 256 -11.93 -5.70 0.02
N ASP A 257 -11.31 -4.54 -0.23
CA ASP A 257 -11.64 -3.65 -1.35
C ASP A 257 -13.12 -3.31 -1.50
N SER A 258 -13.85 -3.38 -0.39
CA SER A 258 -15.29 -3.14 -0.23
C SER A 258 -16.23 -4.14 -0.89
N ALA A 259 -15.71 -5.12 -1.62
CA ALA A 259 -16.55 -6.01 -2.42
C ALA A 259 -16.02 -7.43 -2.59
N LEU A 260 -14.71 -7.65 -2.41
CA LEU A 260 -14.09 -8.96 -2.54
C LEU A 260 -14.03 -9.65 -1.18
N ILE A 261 -14.13 -10.97 -1.18
CA ILE A 261 -14.19 -11.79 0.02
C ILE A 261 -12.99 -12.74 0.03
N ASP A 262 -12.16 -12.61 1.05
CA ASP A 262 -11.20 -13.64 1.41
C ASP A 262 -11.83 -14.64 2.39
N TYR A 263 -11.42 -15.90 2.28
CA TYR A 263 -11.79 -16.96 3.21
C TYR A 263 -10.53 -17.50 3.85
N CYS A 264 -10.51 -17.63 5.17
CA CYS A 264 -9.41 -18.23 5.89
C CYS A 264 -9.91 -19.18 6.98
N ASP A 265 -9.20 -20.28 7.20
CA ASP A 265 -9.53 -21.27 8.21
C ASP A 265 -8.28 -21.84 8.90
N ALA A 266 -8.50 -22.72 9.88
CA ALA A 266 -7.43 -23.37 10.65
C ALA A 266 -7.00 -24.69 9.99
N GLY A 267 -6.41 -24.61 8.80
CA GLY A 267 -5.91 -25.78 8.06
C GLY A 267 -4.61 -26.34 8.64
N ARG A 268 -3.50 -26.22 7.90
CA ARG A 268 -2.19 -26.72 8.36
C ARG A 268 -1.41 -25.60 9.04
N LEU A 269 -0.97 -25.83 10.28
CA LEU A 269 -0.15 -24.87 11.03
C LEU A 269 1.27 -24.82 10.46
N TRP A 270 1.73 -23.60 10.21
CA TRP A 270 3.08 -23.29 9.77
C TRP A 270 3.77 -22.41 10.82
N ASP A 271 5.01 -22.75 11.15
CA ASP A 271 5.92 -21.93 11.93
C ASP A 271 6.99 -21.30 11.01
N PRO A 272 6.84 -20.02 10.63
CA PRO A 272 7.74 -19.37 9.69
C PRO A 272 9.19 -19.32 10.15
N VAL A 273 9.44 -19.20 11.46
CA VAL A 273 10.81 -18.99 11.97
C VAL A 273 11.62 -20.29 12.09
N LEU A 274 11.02 -21.45 11.84
CA LEU A 274 11.75 -22.73 11.75
C LEU A 274 12.53 -22.86 10.45
N SER A 275 12.17 -22.11 9.40
CA SER A 275 12.90 -22.03 8.14
C SER A 275 12.82 -20.61 7.56
N ALA A 276 13.68 -19.73 8.08
CA ALA A 276 13.73 -18.33 7.69
C ALA A 276 15.16 -17.82 7.52
N TYR A 277 15.32 -16.83 6.65
CA TYR A 277 16.48 -15.94 6.65
C TYR A 277 16.26 -14.81 7.66
N PHE A 278 17.28 -14.45 8.42
CA PHE A 278 17.20 -13.39 9.43
C PHE A 278 18.12 -12.24 9.06
N TYR A 279 17.63 -11.01 9.18
CA TYR A 279 18.39 -9.81 8.85
C TYR A 279 18.15 -8.69 9.85
N HIS A 280 19.15 -7.82 10.00
CA HIS A 280 19.04 -6.49 10.57
C HIS A 280 19.10 -5.46 9.44
N LEU A 281 18.20 -4.49 9.48
CA LEU A 281 18.19 -3.34 8.59
C LEU A 281 18.51 -2.08 9.40
N ASP A 282 19.60 -1.39 9.05
CA ASP A 282 19.87 -0.05 9.52
C ASP A 282 18.90 0.94 8.85
N PRO A 283 18.00 1.60 9.59
CA PRO A 283 17.01 2.51 9.00
C PRO A 283 17.60 3.80 8.43
N ALA A 284 18.83 4.18 8.82
CA ALA A 284 19.49 5.39 8.33
C ALA A 284 20.22 5.16 7.01
N THR A 285 20.90 4.02 6.88
CA THR A 285 21.68 3.68 5.68
C THR A 285 20.96 2.74 4.73
N PHE A 286 19.84 2.14 5.17
CA PHE A 286 19.14 1.04 4.47
C PHE A 286 20.03 -0.18 4.21
N LYS A 287 21.10 -0.34 4.98
CA LYS A 287 22.00 -1.49 4.88
C LYS A 287 21.39 -2.70 5.58
N LEU A 288 21.15 -3.75 4.80
CA LEU A 288 20.76 -5.08 5.27
C LEU A 288 22.00 -5.89 5.68
N THR A 289 21.96 -6.49 6.87
CA THR A 289 23.01 -7.35 7.44
C THR A 289 22.40 -8.68 7.84
N HIS A 290 22.98 -9.80 7.37
CA HIS A 290 22.52 -11.14 7.72
C HIS A 290 22.77 -11.45 9.20
N LEU A 291 21.81 -12.12 9.85
CA LEU A 291 21.86 -12.56 11.23
C LEU A 291 21.91 -14.08 11.29
N LEU A 292 22.68 -14.59 12.25
CA LEU A 292 22.75 -16.01 12.56
C LEU A 292 21.57 -16.42 13.44
N GLN A 293 21.03 -17.61 13.20
CA GLN A 293 20.02 -18.20 14.11
C GLN A 293 20.67 -18.72 15.40
N SER A 294 21.92 -19.20 15.32
CA SER A 294 22.73 -19.68 16.45
C SER A 294 24.21 -19.50 16.15
N LYS A 295 25.02 -19.34 17.22
CA LYS A 295 26.49 -19.22 17.13
C LYS A 295 27.17 -20.45 16.52
N SER A 296 26.48 -21.59 16.47
CA SER A 296 26.99 -22.85 15.90
C SER A 296 26.97 -22.90 14.36
N ASN A 297 26.23 -22.01 13.70
CA ASN A 297 26.03 -22.01 12.24
C ASN A 297 26.90 -20.97 11.52
N ALA A 298 28.13 -20.79 11.98
CA ALA A 298 29.08 -19.87 11.35
C ALA A 298 29.74 -20.54 10.13
N SER A 299 28.96 -20.78 9.07
CA SER A 299 29.55 -21.13 7.78
C SER A 299 28.65 -20.75 6.61
N THR A 300 28.88 -19.56 6.06
CA THR A 300 28.79 -19.30 4.61
C THR A 300 29.45 -17.97 4.29
N ALA A 301 30.15 -17.90 3.15
CA ALA A 301 30.76 -16.69 2.60
C ALA A 301 29.74 -15.70 1.98
N SER A 302 28.46 -16.06 2.04
CA SER A 302 27.35 -15.44 1.33
C SER A 302 26.42 -14.76 2.35
N ASN A 303 26.05 -13.51 2.07
CA ASN A 303 25.19 -12.71 2.96
C ASN A 303 23.71 -12.79 2.56
N LEU A 304 23.41 -13.28 1.36
CA LEU A 304 22.08 -13.43 0.78
C LEU A 304 21.25 -12.15 0.92
N THR A 305 21.81 -10.97 0.65
CA THR A 305 21.12 -9.68 0.87
C THR A 305 20.58 -9.04 -0.41
N SER A 306 21.01 -9.50 -1.58
CA SER A 306 20.72 -8.87 -2.86
C SER A 306 19.24 -8.94 -3.26
N PHE A 307 18.56 -10.03 -2.88
CA PHE A 307 17.12 -10.17 -3.09
C PHE A 307 16.30 -8.99 -2.51
N PHE A 308 16.76 -8.43 -1.38
CA PHE A 308 16.08 -7.29 -0.74
C PHE A 308 16.22 -6.02 -1.58
N TYR A 309 17.39 -5.79 -2.18
CA TYR A 309 17.63 -4.59 -2.98
C TYR A 309 17.07 -4.68 -4.39
N TYR A 310 16.68 -5.87 -4.86
CA TYR A 310 16.02 -6.02 -6.15
C TYR A 310 14.68 -5.28 -6.18
N THR A 311 14.56 -4.31 -7.07
CA THR A 311 13.39 -3.40 -7.17
C THR A 311 12.43 -3.79 -8.29
N GLY A 312 12.69 -4.88 -9.00
CA GLY A 312 11.84 -5.38 -10.07
C GLY A 312 10.59 -6.12 -9.60
N LEU A 313 9.96 -6.84 -10.52
CA LEU A 313 8.76 -7.63 -10.27
C LEU A 313 9.17 -9.06 -9.92
N TRP A 314 8.73 -9.55 -8.77
CA TRP A 314 8.82 -10.96 -8.38
C TRP A 314 7.73 -11.73 -9.09
N GLY A 315 7.89 -11.93 -10.40
CA GLY A 315 6.92 -12.60 -11.27
C GLY A 315 6.80 -11.92 -12.63
N ASP A 316 5.88 -12.46 -13.43
CA ASP A 316 5.56 -11.97 -14.77
C ASP A 316 5.13 -10.50 -14.74
N ALA A 317 5.44 -9.77 -15.83
CA ALA A 317 4.74 -8.52 -16.11
C ALA A 317 3.33 -8.82 -16.62
N GLN A 318 2.35 -7.99 -16.27
CA GLN A 318 0.96 -8.13 -16.71
C GLN A 318 0.87 -8.43 -18.20
N TYR A 319 0.11 -9.48 -18.55
CA TYR A 319 -0.09 -9.89 -19.93
C TYR A 319 -0.88 -8.82 -20.70
N PRO A 320 -0.55 -8.58 -21.99
CA PRO A 320 -1.28 -7.63 -22.81
C PRO A 320 -2.69 -8.15 -23.08
N ASP A 321 -3.62 -7.25 -23.38
CA ASP A 321 -5.02 -7.61 -23.66
C ASP A 321 -5.18 -8.49 -24.90
N SER A 322 -4.17 -8.52 -25.76
CA SER A 322 -4.10 -9.42 -26.92
C SER A 322 -3.63 -10.84 -26.60
N ASP A 323 -3.09 -11.10 -25.40
CA ASP A 323 -2.68 -12.45 -25.00
C ASP A 323 -3.93 -13.33 -24.84
N PRO A 324 -4.01 -14.50 -25.48
CA PRO A 324 -5.19 -15.36 -25.44
C PRO A 324 -5.52 -15.87 -24.02
N ARG A 325 -4.54 -15.94 -23.13
CA ARG A 325 -4.69 -16.34 -21.73
C ARG A 325 -5.28 -15.22 -20.89
N GLN A 326 -5.10 -13.97 -21.31
CA GLN A 326 -5.58 -12.80 -20.57
C GLN A 326 -7.09 -12.63 -20.75
N LYS A 327 -7.79 -12.44 -19.62
CA LYS A 327 -9.21 -12.07 -19.57
C LYS A 327 -9.37 -10.80 -18.77
N THR A 328 -10.43 -10.07 -19.06
CA THR A 328 -10.77 -8.83 -18.34
C THR A 328 -12.23 -8.89 -17.94
N VAL A 329 -12.51 -8.67 -16.66
CA VAL A 329 -13.88 -8.57 -16.18
C VAL A 329 -14.53 -7.34 -16.85
N PRO A 330 -15.67 -7.53 -17.56
CA PRO A 330 -16.40 -6.42 -18.16
C PRO A 330 -16.74 -5.34 -17.11
N HIS A 331 -16.76 -4.07 -17.53
CA HIS A 331 -17.10 -2.90 -16.70
C HIS A 331 -16.14 -2.54 -15.55
N PHE A 332 -15.47 -3.52 -14.93
CA PHE A 332 -14.53 -3.30 -13.82
C PHE A 332 -13.07 -3.22 -14.28
N GLY A 333 -12.74 -3.81 -15.43
CA GLY A 333 -11.38 -3.75 -15.97
C GLY A 333 -10.37 -4.62 -15.21
N LEU A 334 -10.83 -5.47 -14.30
CA LEU A 334 -9.99 -6.40 -13.53
C LEU A 334 -9.40 -7.44 -14.48
N LYS A 335 -8.08 -7.57 -14.46
CA LYS A 335 -7.34 -8.50 -15.31
C LYS A 335 -7.25 -9.87 -14.65
N ARG A 336 -7.22 -10.92 -15.47
CA ARG A 336 -6.97 -12.28 -15.00
C ARG A 336 -5.58 -12.38 -14.41
N PHE A 337 -4.56 -12.12 -15.24
CA PHE A 337 -3.16 -12.08 -14.82
C PHE A 337 -2.70 -10.65 -14.66
N VAL A 338 -2.12 -10.33 -13.51
CA VAL A 338 -1.51 -9.03 -13.19
C VAL A 338 -0.01 -9.19 -12.99
N SER A 339 0.71 -8.07 -12.90
CA SER A 339 2.15 -8.10 -12.64
C SER A 339 2.44 -8.65 -11.24
N GLY A 340 3.49 -9.47 -11.12
CA GLY A 340 4.03 -9.86 -9.82
C GLY A 340 4.43 -8.65 -8.96
N PRO A 341 4.39 -8.77 -7.62
CA PRO A 341 4.66 -7.65 -6.72
C PRO A 341 6.15 -7.30 -6.68
N GLN A 342 6.46 -6.13 -6.13
CA GLN A 342 7.84 -5.81 -5.76
C GLN A 342 8.20 -6.45 -4.41
N GLY A 343 9.49 -6.67 -4.19
CA GLY A 343 10.01 -7.31 -2.98
C GLY A 343 9.86 -6.47 -1.69
N PRO A 344 10.37 -7.00 -0.55
CA PRO A 344 10.17 -6.41 0.77
C PRO A 344 10.56 -4.93 0.89
N ILE A 345 11.60 -4.46 0.17
CA ILE A 345 12.13 -3.09 0.30
C ILE A 345 11.09 -1.98 0.12
N VAL A 346 10.02 -2.22 -0.65
CA VAL A 346 8.96 -1.21 -0.88
C VAL A 346 7.88 -1.18 0.20
N LYS A 347 7.90 -2.10 1.17
CA LYS A 347 6.83 -2.31 2.16
C LYS A 347 6.90 -1.34 3.37
N GLN A 348 7.44 -0.12 3.17
CA GLN A 348 7.53 0.95 4.17
C GLN A 348 8.11 0.51 5.53
N LEU A 349 9.32 -0.08 5.53
CA LEU A 349 9.93 -0.69 6.72
C LEU A 349 10.23 0.29 7.86
N VAL A 350 10.52 1.56 7.54
CA VAL A 350 10.85 2.62 8.51
C VAL A 350 9.61 3.48 8.82
N ARG A 351 8.55 2.84 9.34
CA ARG A 351 7.25 3.47 9.60
C ARG A 351 7.06 3.91 11.05
N LYS A 352 6.33 5.02 11.25
CA LYS A 352 6.08 5.59 12.59
C LYS A 352 5.08 4.77 13.40
N LYS A 353 4.08 4.18 12.75
CA LYS A 353 3.02 3.39 13.39
C LYS A 353 3.15 1.90 13.06
N LEU A 354 2.27 1.08 13.65
CA LEU A 354 2.12 -0.32 13.24
C LEU A 354 1.68 -0.42 11.78
N SER A 355 0.77 0.45 11.35
CA SER A 355 0.34 0.55 9.95
C SER A 355 1.34 1.36 9.12
N PRO A 356 1.39 1.13 7.79
CA PRO A 356 2.14 1.98 6.86
C PRO A 356 1.78 3.47 7.02
N ASP A 357 2.77 4.35 6.86
CA ASP A 357 2.60 5.80 7.05
C ASP A 357 1.82 6.45 5.89
N HIS A 358 1.93 5.87 4.70
CA HIS A 358 1.19 6.27 3.52
C HIS A 358 0.29 5.13 3.06
N LEU A 359 -0.99 5.43 2.92
CA LEU A 359 -1.93 4.52 2.27
C LEU A 359 -1.72 4.57 0.75
N GLU A 360 -1.81 3.43 0.10
CA GLU A 360 -1.86 3.40 -1.36
C GLU A 360 -3.09 4.15 -1.88
N LYS A 361 -2.90 4.92 -2.95
CA LYS A 361 -3.99 5.66 -3.58
C LYS A 361 -4.85 4.68 -4.36
N LYS A 362 -6.07 4.45 -3.88
CA LYS A 362 -7.07 3.67 -4.61
C LYS A 362 -7.40 4.35 -5.95
N PRO A 363 -7.40 3.64 -7.10
CA PRO A 363 -7.92 4.16 -8.36
C PRO A 363 -9.38 4.62 -8.21
N TRP A 364 -9.79 5.52 -9.10
CA TRP A 364 -11.13 6.15 -9.07
C TRP A 364 -12.26 5.11 -9.04
N MET A 365 -12.09 3.99 -9.77
CA MET A 365 -13.09 2.91 -9.85
C MET A 365 -13.29 2.24 -8.49
N GLN A 366 -12.20 1.91 -7.81
CA GLN A 366 -12.25 1.31 -6.47
C GLN A 366 -12.85 2.30 -5.46
N TRP A 367 -12.55 3.60 -5.59
CA TRP A 367 -13.22 4.66 -4.81
C TRP A 367 -14.74 4.71 -5.07
N ALA A 368 -15.18 4.57 -6.32
CA ALA A 368 -16.60 4.53 -6.67
C ALA A 368 -17.29 3.28 -6.10
N VAL A 369 -16.62 2.12 -6.16
CA VAL A 369 -17.08 0.86 -5.54
C VAL A 369 -17.24 1.03 -4.03
N VAL A 370 -16.27 1.63 -3.33
CA VAL A 370 -16.35 1.90 -1.88
C VAL A 370 -17.59 2.72 -1.54
N ILE A 371 -17.84 3.81 -2.28
CA ILE A 371 -19.01 4.68 -2.07
C ILE A 371 -20.30 3.90 -2.32
N PHE A 372 -20.38 3.17 -3.44
CA PHE A 372 -21.55 2.39 -3.81
C PHE A 372 -21.88 1.31 -2.78
N MET A 373 -20.88 0.51 -2.39
CA MET A 373 -21.03 -0.56 -1.41
C MET A 373 -21.37 -0.02 -0.01
N SER A 374 -20.87 1.15 0.37
CA SER A 374 -21.24 1.80 1.65
C SER A 374 -22.69 2.27 1.67
N LEU A 375 -23.21 2.77 0.55
CA LEU A 375 -24.61 3.21 0.41
C LEU A 375 -25.57 2.05 0.19
N TYR A 376 -25.07 0.90 -0.28
CA TYR A 376 -25.94 -0.20 -0.70
C TYR A 376 -26.84 -0.72 0.42
N PRO A 377 -26.35 -1.15 1.60
CA PRO A 377 -27.20 -1.73 2.64
C PRO A 377 -28.31 -0.82 3.15
N CYS A 378 -28.06 0.50 3.27
CA CYS A 378 -29.02 1.45 3.83
C CYS A 378 -29.98 2.04 2.81
N CYS A 379 -29.49 2.22 1.59
CA CYS A 379 -30.00 3.26 0.71
C CYS A 379 -30.21 2.77 -0.72
N LEU A 380 -29.63 1.64 -1.12
CA LEU A 380 -29.81 1.09 -2.48
C LEU A 380 -30.37 -0.35 -2.47
N ARG A 381 -30.23 -1.09 -1.37
CA ARG A 381 -30.72 -2.46 -1.24
C ARG A 381 -32.26 -2.45 -1.20
N GLY A 382 -32.88 -3.09 -2.19
CA GLY A 382 -34.34 -3.02 -2.39
C GLY A 382 -34.84 -1.70 -3.00
N TRP A 383 -33.94 -0.77 -3.32
CA TRP A 383 -34.28 0.46 -4.04
C TRP A 383 -34.67 0.10 -5.47
N ARG A 384 -35.95 0.28 -5.79
CA ARG A 384 -36.52 -0.13 -7.07
C ARG A 384 -35.91 0.70 -8.19
N VAL A 385 -35.49 0.06 -9.28
CA VAL A 385 -34.80 0.69 -10.43
C VAL A 385 -35.54 1.92 -10.96
N TRP A 386 -36.88 1.93 -10.91
CA TRP A 386 -37.69 3.07 -11.33
C TRP A 386 -37.52 4.30 -10.42
N VAL A 387 -37.23 4.12 -9.13
CA VAL A 387 -36.95 5.24 -8.21
C VAL A 387 -35.60 5.87 -8.58
N SER A 388 -34.59 5.07 -8.93
CA SER A 388 -33.32 5.58 -9.47
C SER A 388 -33.51 6.31 -10.81
N ALA A 389 -34.37 5.80 -11.69
CA ALA A 389 -34.73 6.49 -12.93
C ALA A 389 -35.41 7.84 -12.65
N ILE A 390 -36.32 7.91 -11.67
CA ILE A 390 -36.98 9.16 -11.25
C ILE A 390 -35.96 10.15 -10.68
N VAL A 391 -35.03 9.71 -9.83
CA VAL A 391 -33.99 10.57 -9.25
C VAL A 391 -33.03 11.07 -10.33
N ALA A 392 -32.60 10.21 -11.26
CA ALA A 392 -31.75 10.61 -12.38
C ALA A 392 -32.46 11.63 -13.29
N ILE A 393 -33.73 11.42 -13.61
CA ILE A 393 -34.55 12.38 -14.35
C ILE A 393 -34.66 13.71 -13.57
N ALA A 394 -34.87 13.66 -12.25
CA ALA A 394 -34.94 14.86 -11.42
C ALA A 394 -33.61 15.64 -11.39
N LEU A 395 -32.47 14.94 -11.31
CA LEU A 395 -31.14 15.56 -11.37
C LEU A 395 -30.86 16.20 -12.74
N VAL A 396 -31.24 15.53 -13.83
CA VAL A 396 -31.14 16.10 -15.18
C VAL A 396 -32.03 17.35 -15.32
N ILE A 397 -33.27 17.29 -14.82
CA ILE A 397 -34.17 18.45 -14.80
C ILE A 397 -33.56 19.60 -13.99
N LEU A 398 -33.02 19.33 -12.80
CA LEU A 398 -32.37 20.35 -11.97
C LEU A 398 -31.13 20.95 -12.64
N ALA A 399 -30.32 20.14 -13.31
CA ALA A 399 -29.16 20.63 -14.07
C ALA A 399 -29.60 21.53 -15.23
N VAL A 400 -30.61 21.12 -16.01
CA VAL A 400 -31.16 21.92 -17.11
C VAL A 400 -31.78 23.22 -16.60
N LEU A 401 -32.55 23.17 -15.50
CA LEU A 401 -33.12 24.37 -14.87
C LEU A 401 -32.04 25.28 -14.31
N GLY A 402 -31.00 24.72 -13.70
CA GLY A 402 -29.83 25.46 -13.19
C GLY A 402 -29.06 26.17 -14.30
N VAL A 403 -28.82 25.49 -15.43
CA VAL A 403 -28.22 26.10 -16.63
C VAL A 403 -29.10 27.21 -17.18
N ARG A 404 -30.41 26.96 -17.33
CA ARG A 404 -31.36 28.00 -17.81
C ARG A 404 -31.42 29.19 -16.87
N TYR A 405 -31.42 28.97 -15.57
CA TYR A 405 -31.39 30.03 -14.56
C TYR A 405 -30.06 30.80 -14.61
N GLY A 406 -28.93 30.10 -14.73
CA GLY A 406 -27.60 30.69 -14.88
C GLY A 406 -27.46 31.54 -16.14
N VAL A 407 -27.97 31.06 -17.29
CA VAL A 407 -28.03 31.83 -18.54
C VAL A 407 -28.92 33.05 -18.40
N LYS A 408 -30.12 32.91 -17.81
CA LYS A 408 -31.05 34.03 -17.60
C LYS A 408 -30.47 35.08 -16.63
N TYR A 409 -29.79 34.64 -15.57
CA TYR A 409 -29.09 35.50 -14.62
C TYR A 409 -27.89 36.20 -15.27
N GLY A 410 -27.10 35.47 -16.06
CA GLY A 410 -25.99 36.01 -16.85
C GLY A 410 -26.45 37.05 -17.88
N MET A 411 -27.52 36.78 -18.61
CA MET A 411 -28.14 37.72 -19.54
C MET A 411 -28.67 38.98 -18.83
N ARG A 412 -29.38 38.83 -17.70
CA ARG A 412 -29.82 39.98 -16.90
C ARG A 412 -28.64 40.83 -16.48
N ARG A 413 -27.58 40.21 -15.92
CA ARG A 413 -26.36 40.90 -15.50
C ARG A 413 -25.63 41.56 -16.67
N TYR A 414 -25.62 40.94 -17.86
CA TYR A 414 -25.05 41.49 -19.08
C TYR A 414 -25.82 42.73 -19.57
N VAL A 415 -27.15 42.68 -19.55
CA VAL A 415 -28.02 43.82 -19.89
C VAL A 415 -27.86 44.98 -18.90
N THR A 416 -27.80 44.69 -17.59
CA THR A 416 -27.57 45.72 -16.56
C THR A 416 -26.18 46.35 -16.69
N ARG A 417 -25.15 45.60 -17.13
CA ARG A 417 -23.81 46.14 -17.40
C ARG A 417 -23.73 46.98 -18.68
N LYS A 418 -24.51 46.66 -19.72
CA LYS A 418 -24.58 47.48 -20.96
C LYS A 418 -25.31 48.82 -20.76
N GLY A 419 -26.11 48.96 -19.69
CA GLY A 419 -26.79 50.21 -19.33
C GLY A 419 -25.88 51.30 -18.76
N TYR A 420 -24.62 51.00 -18.43
CA TYR A 420 -23.61 51.98 -18.03
C TYR A 420 -22.50 52.06 -19.10
N ARG A 421 -22.76 52.70 -20.23
CA ARG A 421 -21.70 53.19 -21.12
C ARG A 421 -21.32 54.59 -20.67
N LYS A 422 -20.18 54.70 -20.01
CA LYS A 422 -19.53 55.96 -19.66
C LYS A 422 -19.20 56.70 -20.97
N LEU A 423 -19.71 57.93 -21.11
CA LEU A 423 -19.35 58.86 -22.19
C LEU A 423 -17.96 59.42 -21.86
N ASP A 424 -16.90 58.80 -22.39
CA ASP A 424 -15.59 59.43 -22.47
C ASP A 424 -15.43 59.91 -23.92
N ALA A 425 -15.63 61.21 -24.11
CA ALA A 425 -15.32 61.93 -25.33
C ALA A 425 -13.86 62.41 -25.24
N GLU A 426 -12.99 61.86 -26.08
CA GLU A 426 -11.70 62.46 -26.38
C GLU A 426 -11.67 62.80 -27.87
N ILE A 427 -11.54 64.11 -28.13
CA ILE A 427 -11.37 64.73 -29.44
C ILE A 427 -9.88 64.62 -29.78
N PRO A 428 -9.47 64.00 -30.91
CA PRO A 428 -8.08 64.03 -31.35
C PRO A 428 -7.79 65.33 -32.13
N LEU A 429 -6.84 66.11 -31.62
CA LEU A 429 -6.15 67.18 -32.35
C LEU A 429 -4.89 66.58 -32.97
N ASN A 430 -4.95 66.21 -34.25
CA ASN A 430 -3.91 66.48 -35.24
C ASN A 430 -4.22 65.88 -36.62
N ASP A 431 -3.72 66.60 -37.62
CA ASP A 431 -3.48 66.18 -39.00
C ASP A 431 -4.66 66.23 -39.99
N MET A 432 -4.98 67.46 -40.43
CA MET A 432 -5.37 67.69 -41.82
C MET A 432 -4.53 68.83 -42.42
N ASN A 433 -3.39 68.46 -42.98
CA ASN A 433 -2.71 69.25 -44.00
C ASN A 433 -2.86 68.50 -45.33
N GLY A 434 -3.60 69.07 -46.27
CA GLY A 434 -3.94 68.42 -47.53
C GLY A 434 -4.73 69.35 -48.45
N SER A 435 -3.99 70.25 -49.10
CA SER A 435 -4.21 70.81 -50.44
C SER A 435 -5.63 70.77 -51.04
N GLY A 436 -6.21 71.96 -51.24
CA GLY A 436 -7.34 72.18 -52.13
C GLY A 436 -6.94 72.21 -53.61
N GLU A 437 -7.84 71.79 -54.50
CA GLU A 437 -8.56 72.68 -55.44
C GLU A 437 -9.44 71.87 -56.40
N SER A 438 -10.69 72.38 -56.61
CA SER A 438 -11.40 72.50 -57.90
C SER A 438 -11.80 71.21 -58.67
N SER A 439 -12.99 71.02 -59.27
CA SER A 439 -14.22 71.78 -59.52
C SER A 439 -15.27 70.86 -60.24
N GLY A 440 -16.55 71.29 -60.26
CA GLY A 440 -17.58 71.00 -61.29
C GLY A 440 -18.24 69.61 -61.27
N LEU A 441 -19.42 69.41 -60.69
CA LEU A 441 -20.78 69.80 -61.15
C LEU A 441 -21.20 69.15 -62.49
N HIS A 442 -22.07 68.14 -62.45
CA HIS A 442 -23.19 67.97 -63.39
C HIS A 442 -24.13 66.82 -62.95
N THR A 443 -25.39 67.17 -62.71
CA THR A 443 -26.61 66.34 -62.85
C THR A 443 -27.34 66.80 -64.12
N PRO A 444 -28.44 66.16 -64.58
CA PRO A 444 -28.88 64.76 -64.45
C PRO A 444 -29.29 64.13 -65.81
N SER A 445 -29.46 62.81 -65.82
CA SER A 445 -30.61 62.08 -66.41
C SER A 445 -30.62 60.67 -65.83
#